data_AF-A0AAD4BHK7-F1
#
_entry.id   AF-A0AAD4BHK7-F1
#
_cell.length_a   1.000
_cell.length_b   1.000
_cell.length_c   1.000
_cell.angle_alpha   90.00
_cell.angle_beta   90.00
_cell.angle_gamma   90.00
#
_symmetry.space_group_name_H-M   'P 1'
#
loop_
_entity.id
_entity.type
_entity.pdbx_description
1 polymer ?
#
loop_
_entity_poly.entity_id
_entity_poly.type
_entity_poly.pdbx_seq_one_letter_code
_entity_poly.pdbx_strand_id
1 'polypeptide(L)' 'CGMWIEGDQSSVADHLALFHGFRGGEVTTRCLWRDCPRPHMKGTSIARHVVTHIGFRVKCHTCKHEFARVDACNR' A
#
# COMPACT_ATOMS: atom_id res chain seq x y z
N CYS A 1 6.29 -6.38 10.16
CA CYS A 1 6.90 -7.73 10.10
C CYS A 1 8.41 -7.71 9.82
N GLY A 2 9.01 -6.57 9.39
CA GLY A 2 10.46 -6.53 9.08
C GLY A 2 10.83 -7.26 7.78
N MET A 3 9.84 -7.78 7.05
CA MET A 3 10.02 -8.39 5.74
C MET A 3 10.14 -7.30 4.68
N TRP A 4 11.00 -7.56 3.70
CA TRP A 4 11.16 -6.70 2.54
C TRP A 4 10.05 -7.00 1.55
N ILE A 5 9.29 -5.97 1.18
CA ILE A 5 8.22 -6.05 0.18
C ILE A 5 8.56 -5.02 -0.88
N GLU A 6 8.78 -5.48 -2.10
CA GLU A 6 8.78 -4.63 -3.29
C GLU A 6 7.46 -4.79 -4.03
N GLY A 7 6.94 -3.69 -4.54
CA GLY A 7 5.82 -3.71 -5.47
C GLY A 7 4.67 -2.78 -5.12
N ASP A 8 3.63 -2.89 -5.94
CA ASP A 8 2.44 -2.06 -5.89
C ASP A 8 1.43 -2.56 -4.83
N GLN A 9 0.24 -1.96 -4.84
CA GLN A 9 -0.85 -2.30 -3.91
C GLN A 9 -1.19 -3.79 -3.92
N SER A 10 -1.09 -4.47 -5.07
CA SER A 10 -1.43 -5.88 -5.22
C SER A 10 -0.45 -6.76 -4.44
N SER A 11 0.85 -6.52 -4.58
CA SER A 11 1.89 -7.23 -3.82
C SER A 11 1.73 -7.04 -2.31
N VAL A 12 1.36 -5.84 -1.88
CA VAL A 12 1.09 -5.56 -0.46
C VAL A 12 -0.17 -6.28 0.01
N ALA A 13 -1.23 -6.31 -0.80
CA ALA A 13 -2.47 -7.01 -0.44
C ALA A 13 -2.25 -8.52 -0.31
N ASP A 14 -1.49 -9.10 -1.24
CA ASP A 14 -1.11 -10.52 -1.20
C ASP A 14 -0.24 -10.82 0.02
N HIS A 15 0.75 -9.97 0.32
CA HIS A 15 1.54 -10.09 1.54
C HIS A 15 0.67 -10.09 2.80
N LEU A 16 -0.27 -9.15 2.90
CA LEU A 16 -1.18 -9.08 4.05
C LEU A 16 -2.06 -10.32 4.14
N ALA A 17 -2.53 -10.86 3.01
CA ALA A 17 -3.36 -12.05 3.00
C ALA A 17 -2.57 -13.31 3.39
N LEU A 18 -1.38 -13.51 2.82
CA LEU A 18 -0.58 -14.73 3.01
C LEU A 18 0.14 -14.77 4.37
N PHE A 19 0.70 -13.63 4.81
CA PHE A 19 1.54 -13.60 6.00
C PHE A 19 0.83 -13.07 7.25
N HIS A 20 -0.24 -12.29 7.07
CA HIS A 20 -1.01 -11.71 8.17
C HIS A 20 -2.45 -12.22 8.26
N GLY A 21 -2.88 -13.09 7.34
CA GLY A 21 -4.27 -13.56 7.28
C GLY A 21 -5.28 -12.42 7.05
N PHE A 22 -4.81 -11.25 6.64
CA PHE A 22 -5.64 -10.05 6.51
C PHE A 22 -6.09 -9.89 5.07
N ARG A 23 -7.35 -10.24 4.81
CA ARG A 23 -8.06 -9.87 3.58
C ARG A 23 -8.96 -8.70 3.93
N GLY A 24 -8.68 -7.53 3.36
CA GLY A 24 -9.37 -6.28 3.70
C GLY A 24 -10.89 -6.39 3.70
N GLY A 25 -11.55 -5.49 4.42
CA GLY A 25 -12.99 -5.43 4.53
C GLY A 25 -13.51 -4.02 4.79
N GLU A 26 -14.82 -3.88 4.89
CA GLU A 26 -15.49 -2.59 5.14
C GLU A 26 -15.23 -2.07 6.56
N VAL A 27 -14.84 -2.96 7.48
CA VAL A 27 -14.52 -2.64 8.86
C VAL A 27 -13.26 -1.76 8.92
N THR A 28 -13.29 -0.79 9.82
CA THR A 28 -12.13 0.04 10.14
C THR A 28 -11.01 -0.83 10.70
N THR A 29 -9.82 -0.70 10.13
CA THR A 29 -8.60 -1.38 10.57
C THR A 29 -7.54 -0.38 11.00
N ARG A 30 -6.55 -0.86 11.75
CA ARG A 30 -5.42 -0.09 12.24
C ARG A 30 -4.13 -0.51 11.55
N CYS A 31 -3.43 0.44 10.95
CA CYS A 31 -2.05 0.28 10.50
C CYS A 31 -1.10 0.17 11.70
N LEU A 32 -0.27 -0.88 11.70
CA LEU A 32 0.72 -1.17 12.74
C LEU A 32 2.14 -0.77 12.32
N TRP A 33 2.28 0.02 11.26
CA TRP A 33 3.59 0.54 10.86
C TRP A 33 4.11 1.51 11.91
N ARG A 34 5.41 1.43 12.22
CA ARG A 34 6.03 2.30 13.22
C ARG A 34 5.93 3.76 12.76
N ASP A 35 5.55 4.66 13.66
CA ASP A 35 5.38 6.10 13.39
C ASP A 35 4.33 6.44 12.32
N CYS A 36 3.31 5.57 12.12
CA CYS A 36 2.23 5.88 11.20
C CYS A 36 1.40 7.08 11.70
N PRO A 37 1.35 8.21 10.98
CA PRO A 37 0.65 9.42 11.43
C PRO A 37 -0.87 9.29 11.38
N ARG A 38 -1.38 8.36 10.56
CA ARG A 38 -2.82 8.11 10.38
C ARG A 38 -3.08 6.60 10.42
N PRO A 39 -3.13 6.01 11.62
CA PRO A 39 -3.21 4.56 11.74
C PRO A 39 -4.62 4.02 11.43
N HIS A 40 -5.68 4.80 11.55
CA HIS A 40 -7.06 4.31 11.35
C HIS A 40 -7.55 4.55 9.90
N MET A 41 -8.09 3.51 9.27
CA MET A 41 -8.68 3.58 7.92
C MET A 41 -9.59 2.39 7.63
N LYS A 42 -10.32 2.41 6.52
CA LYS A 42 -11.07 1.24 6.04
C LYS A 42 -10.13 0.09 5.70
N GLY A 43 -10.52 -1.16 6.01
CA GLY A 43 -9.76 -2.36 5.68
C GLY A 43 -9.42 -2.48 4.20
N THR A 44 -10.35 -2.10 3.32
CA THR A 44 -10.12 -2.04 1.87
C THR A 44 -9.00 -1.07 1.45
N SER A 45 -8.63 -0.11 2.31
CA SER A 45 -7.60 0.89 2.04
C SER A 45 -6.24 0.56 2.65
N ILE A 46 -6.10 -0.49 3.46
CA ILE A 46 -4.85 -0.72 4.20
C ILE A 46 -3.68 -1.06 3.29
N ALA A 47 -3.89 -1.91 2.27
CA ALA A 47 -2.82 -2.30 1.35
C ALA A 47 -2.31 -1.05 0.61
N ARG A 48 -3.25 -0.27 0.10
CA ARG A 48 -3.02 1.02 -0.56
C ARG A 48 -2.29 2.04 0.33
N HIS A 49 -2.56 2.02 1.64
CA HIS A 49 -1.89 2.87 2.61
C HIS A 49 -0.47 2.38 2.89
N VAL A 50 -0.26 1.08 3.06
CA VAL A 50 1.05 0.50 3.36
C VAL A 50 2.08 0.77 2.25
N VAL A 51 1.65 0.81 0.98
CA VAL A 51 2.49 1.27 -0.15
C VAL A 51 3.18 2.62 0.13
N THR A 52 2.52 3.53 0.87
CA THR A 52 3.10 4.85 1.20
C THR A 52 4.26 4.78 2.19
N HIS A 53 4.30 3.75 3.03
CA HIS A 53 5.43 3.51 3.93
C HIS A 53 6.60 2.83 3.23
N ILE A 54 6.29 1.94 2.28
CA ILE A 54 7.30 1.25 1.44
C ILE A 54 7.98 2.27 0.51
N GLY A 55 7.30 3.36 0.15
CA GLY A 55 7.84 4.39 -0.73
C GLY A 55 7.83 3.98 -2.20
N PHE A 56 7.03 2.97 -2.57
CA PHE A 56 6.89 2.54 -3.96
C PHE A 56 6.36 3.70 -4.82
N ARG A 57 7.03 3.93 -5.94
CA ARG A 57 6.70 4.98 -6.91
C ARG A 57 6.71 4.40 -8.32
N VAL A 58 5.72 4.81 -9.09
CA VAL A 58 5.57 4.47 -10.50
C VAL A 58 6.09 5.63 -11.32
N LYS A 59 7.06 5.39 -12.18
CA LYS A 59 7.57 6.42 -13.10
C LYS A 59 6.89 6.31 -14.45
N CYS A 60 6.24 7.38 -14.90
CA CYS A 60 5.71 7.46 -16.25
C CYS A 60 6.86 7.54 -17.25
N HIS A 61 6.89 6.64 -18.23
CA HIS A 61 7.93 6.67 -19.26
C HIS A 61 7.78 7.86 -20.23
N THR A 62 6.56 8.36 -20.40
CA THR A 62 6.21 9.47 -21.30
C THR A 62 6.51 10.82 -20.68
N CYS A 63 5.89 11.16 -19.54
CA CYS A 63 6.08 12.47 -18.90
C CYS A 63 7.20 12.50 -17.84
N LYS A 64 7.88 11.38 -17.61
CA LYS A 64 8.98 11.21 -16.63
C LYS A 64 8.62 11.49 -15.16
N HIS A 65 7.37 11.83 -14.85
CA HIS A 65 6.91 12.04 -13.48
C HIS A 65 6.80 10.74 -12.68
N GLU A 66 7.04 10.86 -11.39
CA GLU A 66 6.85 9.80 -10.40
C GLU A 66 5.50 9.97 -9.70
N PHE A 67 4.74 8.89 -9.64
CA PHE A 67 3.43 8.82 -9.03
C PHE A 67 3.46 7.80 -7.91
N ALA A 68 2.72 8.04 -6.82
CA ALA A 68 2.59 7.07 -5.75
C ALA A 68 1.73 5.84 -6.14
N ARG A 69 1.06 5.87 -7.32
CA ARG A 69 0.14 4.82 -7.80
C ARG A 69 0.12 4.75 -9.33
N VAL A 70 -0.22 3.56 -9.86
CA VAL A 70 -0.39 3.31 -11.29
C VAL A 70 -1.59 4.11 -11.86
N ASP A 71 -2.74 4.11 -11.19
CA ASP A 71 -3.93 4.83 -11.68
C ASP A 71 -3.72 6.35 -11.76
N ALA A 72 -2.85 6.89 -10.90
CA ALA A 72 -2.46 8.30 -10.94
C ALA A 72 -1.53 8.62 -12.13
N CYS A 73 -0.77 7.63 -12.59
CA CYS A 73 0.09 7.74 -13.77
C CYS A 73 -0.71 7.60 -15.09
N ASN A 74 -1.85 6.90 -15.06
CA ASN A 74 -2.67 6.63 -16.25
C ASN A 74 -3.73 7.72 -16.52
N ARG A 75 -3.55 8.92 -15.96
CA ARG A 75 -4.46 10.07 -16.06
C ARG A 75 -3.92 11.17 -16.97
#